data_AF-A0A1W9N162-F1
#
_entry.id   AF-A0A1W9N162-F1
#
_cell.length_a   1.000
_cell.length_b   1.000
_cell.length_c   1.000
_cell.angle_alpha   90.00
_cell.angle_beta   90.00
_cell.angle_gamma   90.00
#
_symmetry.space_group_name_H-M   'P 1'
#
loop_
_entity.id
_entity.type
_entity.pdbx_description
1 polymer ?
#
loop_
_entity_poly.entity_id
_entity_poly.type
_entity_poly.pdbx_seq_one_letter_code
_entity_poly.pdbx_strand_id
1 'polypeptide(L)' 'MKKHQKKTKKPKINPSLIAGLVIALLLIGTGLYYGIVYEKYGGYYGAALGLCFMSLVIFIGFFRNKN' A
#
# COMPACT_ATOMS: atom_id res chain seq x y z
N MET A 1 -7.96 21.53 38.26
CA MET A 1 -7.80 20.31 37.44
C MET A 1 -7.55 20.69 35.98
N LYS A 2 -6.28 20.69 35.52
CA LYS A 2 -5.93 20.99 34.12
C LYS A 2 -6.14 19.73 33.27
N LYS A 3 -7.15 19.74 32.40
CA LYS A 3 -7.40 18.65 31.44
C LYS A 3 -6.27 18.63 30.43
N HIS A 4 -5.39 17.63 30.51
CA HIS A 4 -4.42 17.32 29.46
C HIS A 4 -5.19 16.92 28.19
N GLN A 5 -5.41 17.88 27.29
CA GLN A 5 -5.86 17.58 25.93
C GLN A 5 -4.78 16.73 25.26
N LYS A 6 -5.09 15.45 25.08
CA LYS A 6 -4.32 14.50 24.29
C LYS A 6 -4.28 15.08 22.87
N LYS A 7 -3.18 15.75 22.51
CA LYS A 7 -2.96 16.27 21.15
C LYS A 7 -3.04 15.09 20.19
N THR A 8 -4.19 14.91 19.55
CA THR A 8 -4.38 13.99 18.44
C THR A 8 -3.52 14.52 17.30
N LYS A 9 -2.31 13.98 17.17
CA LYS A 9 -1.48 14.18 15.98
C LYS A 9 -2.32 13.68 14.81
N LYS A 10 -2.91 14.58 14.03
CA LYS A 10 -3.56 14.22 12.76
C LYS A 10 -2.53 13.43 11.96
N PRO A 11 -2.82 12.18 11.53
CA PRO A 11 -1.89 11.46 10.69
C PRO A 11 -1.71 12.30 9.42
N LYS A 12 -0.52 12.89 9.24
CA LYS A 12 -0.15 13.52 7.98
C LYS A 12 0.07 12.39 7.00
N ILE A 13 -1.02 11.95 6.37
CA ILE A 13 -0.95 10.96 5.31
C ILE A 13 -0.22 11.62 4.14
N ASN A 14 0.98 11.12 3.85
CA ASN A 14 1.78 11.65 2.76
C ASN A 14 1.15 11.26 1.41
N PRO A 15 0.94 12.20 0.48
CA PRO A 15 0.32 11.91 -0.81
C PRO A 15 1.10 10.87 -1.63
N SER A 16 2.42 10.82 -1.50
CA SER A 16 3.27 9.79 -2.15
C SER A 16 2.94 8.36 -1.68
N LEU A 17 2.48 8.21 -0.44
CA LEU A 17 2.14 6.92 0.16
C LEU A 17 0.79 6.43 -0.36
N ILE A 18 -0.16 7.35 -0.54
CA ILE A 18 -1.43 7.08 -1.22
C ILE A 18 -1.17 6.68 -2.67
N ALA A 19 -0.33 7.43 -3.40
CA ALA A 19 0.03 7.11 -4.78
C ALA A 19 0.66 5.72 -4.90
N GLY A 20 1.59 5.37 -4.00
CA GLY A 20 2.19 4.04 -3.94
C GLY A 20 1.17 2.92 -3.71
N LEU A 21 0.20 3.14 -2.81
CA LEU A 21 -0.90 2.20 -2.54
C LEU A 21 -1.80 2.02 -3.77
N VAL A 22 -2.14 3.09 -4.47
CA VAL A 22 -2.96 3.05 -5.69
C VAL A 22 -2.23 2.27 -6.79
N ILE A 23 -0.94 2.51 -7.00
CA ILE A 23 -0.12 1.77 -7.97
C ILE A 23 -0.07 0.28 -7.61
N ALA A 24 0.09 -0.04 -6.32
CA ALA A 24 0.12 -1.43 -5.87
C ALA A 24 -1.21 -2.14 -6.16
N LEU A 25 -2.35 -1.49 -5.85
CA LEU A 25 -3.68 -2.02 -6.15
C LEU A 25 -3.90 -2.24 -7.65
N LEU A 26 -3.44 -1.30 -8.48
CA LEU A 26 -3.51 -1.45 -9.93
C LEU A 26 -2.72 -2.67 -10.39
N LEU A 27 -1.47 -2.84 -9.95
CA LEU A 27 -0.62 -3.99 -10.30
C LEU A 27 -1.23 -5.34 -9.86
N ILE A 28 -1.81 -5.39 -8.66
CA ILE A 28 -2.51 -6.58 -8.16
C ILE A 28 -3.71 -6.88 -9.04
N GLY A 29 -4.52 -5.86 -9.34
CA GLY A 29 -5.71 -5.97 -10.18
C GLY A 29 -5.41 -6.42 -11.60
N THR A 30 -4.45 -5.79 -12.29
CA THR A 30 -4.06 -6.22 -13.64
C THR A 30 -3.38 -7.57 -13.63
N GLY A 31 -2.56 -7.89 -12.64
CA GLY A 31 -1.94 -9.21 -12.49
C GLY A 31 -2.98 -10.32 -12.35
N LEU A 32 -3.95 -10.15 -11.44
CA LEU A 32 -5.05 -11.08 -11.24
C LEU A 32 -5.94 -11.19 -12.48
N TYR A 33 -6.31 -10.06 -13.09
CA TYR A 33 -7.09 -10.06 -14.32
C TYR A 33 -6.37 -10.84 -15.43
N TYR A 34 -5.08 -10.59 -15.65
CA TYR A 34 -4.32 -11.33 -16.65
C TYR A 34 -4.17 -12.81 -16.32
N GLY A 35 -3.98 -13.14 -15.04
CA GLY A 35 -3.87 -14.52 -14.57
C GLY A 35 -5.15 -15.31 -14.79
N ILE A 36 -6.31 -14.70 -14.49
CA ILE A 36 -7.62 -15.31 -14.61
C ILE A 36 -8.08 -15.37 -16.08
N VAL A 37 -7.93 -14.28 -16.83
CA VAL A 37 -8.49 -14.17 -18.19
C VAL A 37 -7.66 -14.93 -19.22
N TYR A 38 -6.35 -14.95 -19.07
CA TYR A 38 -5.46 -15.60 -20.05
C TYR A 38 -4.88 -16.93 -19.55
N GLU A 39 -5.29 -17.42 -18.38
CA GLU A 39 -4.75 -18.63 -17.71
C GLU A 39 -3.21 -18.67 -17.65
N LYS A 40 -2.57 -17.49 -17.68
CA LYS A 40 -1.11 -17.41 -17.65
C LYS A 40 -0.63 -17.29 -16.21
N TYR A 41 0.16 -18.27 -15.78
CA TYR A 41 0.89 -18.21 -14.51
C TYR A 41 1.64 -16.89 -14.30
N GLY A 42 2.11 -16.25 -15.39
CA GLY A 42 2.70 -14.91 -15.40
C GLY A 42 1.86 -13.82 -14.71
N GLY A 43 0.53 -13.88 -14.84
CA GLY A 43 -0.37 -12.91 -14.19
C GLY A 43 -0.38 -13.04 -12.67
N TYR A 44 -0.37 -14.27 -12.15
CA TYR A 44 -0.28 -14.53 -10.71
C TYR A 44 1.05 -14.08 -10.12
N TYR A 45 2.16 -14.24 -10.84
CA TYR A 45 3.46 -13.67 -10.43
C TYR A 45 3.42 -12.13 -10.42
N GLY A 46 2.76 -11.50 -11.40
CA GLY A 46 2.52 -10.05 -11.40
C GLY A 46 1.71 -9.58 -10.19
N ALA A 47 0.65 -10.30 -9.85
CA ALA A 47 -0.16 -10.00 -8.66
C ALA A 47 0.62 -10.18 -7.35
N ALA A 48 1.43 -11.23 -7.25
CA ALA A 48 2.30 -11.48 -6.11
C ALA A 48 3.34 -10.37 -5.93
N LEU A 49 3.95 -9.89 -7.02
CA LEU A 49 4.85 -8.74 -6.99
C LEU A 49 4.12 -7.46 -6.55
N GLY A 50 2.88 -7.25 -6.99
CA GLY A 50 2.04 -6.15 -6.54
C GLY A 50 1.76 -6.19 -5.03
N LEU A 51 1.50 -7.37 -4.46
CA LEU A 51 1.32 -7.57 -3.02
C LEU A 51 2.61 -7.29 -2.23
N CYS A 52 3.76 -7.76 -2.73
CA CYS A 52 5.06 -7.44 -2.14
C CYS A 52 5.32 -5.92 -2.15
N PHE A 53 5.02 -5.24 -3.25
CA PHE A 53 5.15 -3.80 -3.37
C PHE A 53 4.21 -3.05 -2.41
N MET A 54 2.95 -3.48 -2.28
CA MET A 54 1.99 -2.93 -1.33
C MET A 54 2.52 -3.00 0.11
N SER A 55 3.09 -4.15 0.48
CA SER A 55 3.66 -4.40 1.80
C SER A 55 4.85 -3.48 2.07
N LEU A 56 5.71 -3.27 1.07
CA LEU A 56 6.84 -2.34 1.14
C LEU A 56 6.39 -0.89 1.34
N VAL A 57 5.36 -0.43 0.62
CA VAL A 57 4.82 0.94 0.75
C VAL A 57 4.26 1.18 2.14
N ILE A 58 3.53 0.22 2.69
CA ILE A 58 2.99 0.28 4.06
C ILE A 58 4.13 0.30 5.07
N PHE A 59 5.15 -0.54 4.89
CA PHE A 59 6.32 -0.62 5.75
C PHE A 59 7.10 0.71 5.78
N ILE A 60 7.42 1.27 4.61
CA ILE A 60 8.07 2.60 4.49
C ILE A 60 7.21 3.66 5.15
N GLY A 61 5.89 3.60 4.96
CA GLY A 61 4.94 4.48 5.61
C GLY A 61 4.98 4.43 7.12
N PHE A 62 5.04 3.23 7.68
CA PHE A 62 5.11 3.00 9.11
C PHE A 62 6.45 3.48 9.69
N PHE A 63 7.57 3.18 9.04
CA PHE A 63 8.90 3.63 9.46
C PHE A 63 9.04 5.15 9.40
N ARG A 64 8.53 5.78 8.34
CA ARG A 64 8.54 7.24 8.19
C ARG A 64 7.62 7.97 9.16
N ASN A 65 6.66 7.27 9.77
CA ASN A 65 5.81 7.81 10.82
C ASN A 65 6.41 7.63 12.24
N LYS A 66 7.40 6.73 12.39
CA LYS A 66 8.05 6.42 13.67
C LYS A 66 9.29 7.30 13.93
N ASN A 67 9.91 7.82 12.87
CA ASN A 67 10.96 8.85 12.90
C ASN A 67 10.35 10.25 12.88
#